data_AF-A0A2E3LXS2-F1
#
_entry.id   AF-A0A2E3LXS2-F1
#
_cell.length_a   1.000
_cell.length_b   1.000
_cell.length_c   1.000
_cell.angle_alpha   90.00
_cell.angle_beta   90.00
_cell.angle_gamma   90.00
#
_symmetry.space_group_name_H-M   'P 1'
#
loop_
_entity.id
_entity.type
_entity.pdbx_description
1 polymer ?
#
loop_
_entity_poly.entity_id
_entity_poly.type
_entity_poly.pdbx_seq_one_letter_code
_entity_poly.pdbx_strand_id
1 'polypeptide(L)'
;MDLYGELYTYSSGGNGHKEIATVLRNRTINSHEQSLSQEKIDQYYPMIDTMYALGKTLGDSSKNLWNYTLKKDATDEQERLFAYQGLADRVTFLPLFRQVYQQLFNMPLKPRAIINTQVIGTKAIVLAARFYNHFRDKKFPAVKVEIWLTDFPERATHYLDPIRKLSTKDKNVLEIYTPKPALKNEMTDVAKYCGLPKKQVHYLDANELPVNPLYHDPHLRQYSKGSECTLNIKVPHEQMKYLKTIPYLKFSPTDEKEIYSYPVKKDEIVYQCSLGSYPKQSTVLCFVKALVALSRIAPEGKTIHAFILCGKDSEESNSLFHQVCQTLNTQKYSPRLRIVPLPFQRVSDIAITSARADKDFTGNGGASTFQQKALSANLTSSRGKPILLSHTTDLNLKELDKKSLERTLIEQIKLWEAGNVEHLIRSIDAEITAPSLFLELFSKDFDLDSPALPVPEIKKNKRSINTKCCSVSLPSLFSL
;
A
#
# COMPACT_ATOMS: atom_id res chain seq x y z
N MET A 1 23.17 15.44 23.37
CA MET A 1 22.19 14.34 23.33
C MET A 1 22.99 13.06 23.26
N ASP A 2 22.70 12.08 24.11
CA ASP A 2 23.33 10.77 23.99
C ASP A 2 22.81 10.10 22.71
N LEU A 3 23.72 9.65 21.85
CA LEU A 3 23.38 8.98 20.61
C LEU A 3 23.04 7.50 20.90
N TYR A 4 21.81 7.10 20.63
CA TYR A 4 21.33 5.72 20.81
C TYR A 4 21.04 5.06 19.46
N GLY A 5 21.23 3.74 19.40
CA GLY A 5 20.88 2.95 18.22
C GLY A 5 19.42 2.48 18.25
N GLU A 6 18.88 2.17 17.08
CA GLU A 6 17.55 1.58 16.92
C GLU A 6 17.59 0.42 15.94
N LEU A 7 16.93 -0.68 16.28
CA LEU A 7 16.82 -1.84 15.40
C LEU A 7 15.46 -1.85 14.70
N TYR A 8 15.44 -1.92 13.38
CA TYR A 8 14.21 -1.95 12.59
C TYR A 8 13.91 -3.38 12.13
N THR A 9 12.68 -3.84 12.33
CA THR A 9 12.24 -5.17 11.86
C THR A 9 11.01 -5.02 10.95
N TYR A 10 11.08 -5.61 9.77
CA TYR A 10 10.02 -5.57 8.75
C TYR A 10 9.92 -6.93 8.04
N SER A 11 8.82 -7.15 7.31
CA SER A 11 8.65 -8.32 6.42
C SER A 11 8.54 -7.85 4.97
N SER A 12 9.13 -8.59 4.03
CA SER A 12 9.11 -8.24 2.60
C SER A 12 7.88 -8.70 1.81
N GLY A 13 6.89 -9.34 2.46
CA GLY A 13 5.58 -9.63 1.87
C GLY A 13 4.72 -8.36 1.81
N GLY A 14 4.45 -7.86 0.61
CA GLY A 14 3.87 -6.52 0.41
C GLY A 14 4.86 -5.41 0.77
N ASN A 15 5.10 -4.46 -0.14
CA ASN A 15 6.13 -3.42 0.10
C ASN A 15 5.80 -2.45 1.26
N GLY A 16 4.56 -2.46 1.77
CA GLY A 16 4.07 -1.53 2.79
C GLY A 16 4.87 -1.55 4.10
N HIS A 17 5.08 -2.72 4.72
CA HIS A 17 5.80 -2.80 6.01
C HIS A 17 7.24 -2.28 5.91
N LYS A 18 7.92 -2.60 4.81
CA LYS A 18 9.26 -2.11 4.51
C LYS A 18 9.26 -0.60 4.27
N GLU A 19 8.28 -0.08 3.54
CA GLU A 19 8.15 1.36 3.30
C GLU A 19 7.98 2.11 4.62
N ILE A 20 7.06 1.68 5.49
CA ILE A 20 6.84 2.30 6.80
C ILE A 20 8.11 2.23 7.67
N ALA A 21 8.79 1.09 7.71
CA ALA A 21 10.04 0.96 8.46
C ALA A 21 11.14 1.90 7.93
N THR A 22 11.22 2.05 6.61
CA THR A 22 12.17 2.95 5.95
C THR A 22 11.87 4.41 6.29
N VAL A 23 10.59 4.81 6.29
CA VAL A 23 10.17 6.16 6.69
C VAL A 23 10.54 6.44 8.15
N LEU A 24 10.22 5.52 9.06
CA LEU A 24 10.54 5.68 10.48
C LEU A 24 12.05 5.81 10.70
N ARG A 25 12.83 4.95 10.03
CA ARG A 25 14.30 5.00 10.03
C ARG A 25 14.83 6.35 9.57
N ASN A 26 14.32 6.85 8.45
CA ASN A 26 14.76 8.13 7.90
C ASN A 26 14.36 9.31 8.80
N ARG A 27 13.22 9.24 9.52
CA ARG A 27 12.86 10.25 10.52
C ARG A 27 13.87 10.30 11.65
N THR A 28 14.26 9.14 12.20
CA THR A 28 15.30 9.06 13.24
C THR A 28 16.64 9.60 12.73
N ILE A 29 17.07 9.20 11.53
CA ILE A 29 18.34 9.68 10.95
C ILE A 29 18.32 11.20 10.82
N ASN A 30 17.25 11.75 10.21
CA ASN A 30 17.12 13.18 9.98
C ASN A 30 17.01 14.00 11.27
N SER A 31 16.48 13.42 12.35
CA SER A 31 16.42 14.09 13.65
C SER A 31 17.75 14.07 14.41
N HIS A 32 18.62 13.10 14.12
CA HIS A 32 19.87 12.92 14.87
C HIS A 32 21.09 13.51 14.17
N GLU A 33 21.24 13.49 12.84
CA GLU A 33 22.44 14.02 12.16
C GLU A 33 22.31 14.04 10.62
N GLN A 34 22.60 15.18 9.97
CA GLN A 34 22.65 15.30 8.49
C GLN A 34 23.97 14.82 7.86
N SER A 35 24.93 14.30 8.64
CA SER A 35 26.33 14.10 8.21
C SER A 35 26.89 12.69 8.37
N LEU A 36 26.08 11.68 8.73
CA LEU A 36 26.56 10.29 8.83
C LEU A 36 26.68 9.64 7.44
N SER A 37 27.75 8.86 7.23
CA SER A 37 27.87 8.02 6.04
C SER A 37 26.82 6.90 6.06
N GLN A 38 26.43 6.42 4.87
CA GLN A 38 25.45 5.33 4.76
C GLN A 38 25.86 4.08 5.54
N GLU A 39 27.16 3.75 5.57
CA GLU A 39 27.68 2.63 6.35
C GLU A 39 27.41 2.80 7.85
N LYS A 40 27.65 3.99 8.42
CA LYS A 40 27.33 4.27 9.82
C LYS A 40 25.83 4.21 10.08
N ILE A 41 25.02 4.71 9.15
CA ILE A 41 23.56 4.62 9.22
C ILE A 41 23.09 3.15 9.25
N ASP A 42 23.69 2.28 8.44
CA ASP A 42 23.38 0.85 8.41
C ASP A 42 23.84 0.12 9.68
N GLN A 43 24.94 0.55 10.29
CA GLN A 43 25.42 0.01 11.56
C GLN A 43 24.59 0.49 12.77
N TYR A 44 24.19 1.76 12.79
CA TYR A 44 23.48 2.39 13.91
C TYR A 44 21.97 2.13 13.89
N TYR A 45 21.42 2.02 12.69
CA TYR A 45 20.00 1.81 12.42
C TYR A 45 19.78 0.59 11.53
N PRO A 46 20.25 -0.61 11.93
CA PRO A 46 20.13 -1.81 11.11
C PRO A 46 18.68 -2.17 10.85
N MET A 47 18.40 -2.74 9.67
CA MET A 47 17.09 -3.28 9.33
C MET A 47 17.15 -4.80 9.10
N ILE A 48 16.27 -5.55 9.75
CA ILE A 48 16.14 -7.00 9.61
C ILE A 48 14.85 -7.32 8.84
N ASP A 49 14.99 -8.04 7.73
CA ASP A 49 13.86 -8.72 7.09
C ASP A 49 13.59 -10.04 7.82
N THR A 50 12.45 -10.12 8.50
CA THR A 50 12.12 -11.28 9.34
C THR A 50 11.83 -12.54 8.56
N MET A 51 11.44 -12.42 7.29
CA MET A 51 11.28 -13.59 6.41
C MET A 51 12.62 -14.26 6.10
N TYR A 52 13.72 -13.49 6.14
CA TYR A 52 15.07 -14.01 5.91
C TYR A 52 15.70 -14.61 7.16
N ALA A 53 15.02 -14.57 8.31
CA ALA A 53 15.47 -15.29 9.50
C ALA A 53 15.56 -16.81 9.27
N LEU A 54 14.73 -17.36 8.38
CA LEU A 54 14.78 -18.77 7.94
C LEU A 54 15.80 -19.03 6.82
N GLY A 55 16.54 -18.01 6.41
CA GLY A 55 17.40 -18.03 5.24
C GLY A 55 16.72 -17.39 4.02
N LYS A 56 17.57 -16.85 3.14
CA LYS A 56 17.15 -16.09 1.96
C LYS A 56 16.20 -16.87 1.05
N THR A 57 16.49 -18.15 0.79
CA THR A 57 15.69 -18.99 -0.10
C THR A 57 14.25 -19.16 0.39
N LEU A 58 14.03 -19.51 1.66
CA LEU A 58 12.69 -19.72 2.21
C LEU A 58 11.91 -18.41 2.32
N GLY A 59 12.58 -17.31 2.68
CA GLY A 59 11.95 -16.00 2.70
C GLY A 59 11.58 -15.52 1.30
N ASP A 60 12.44 -15.72 0.31
CA ASP A 60 12.14 -15.41 -1.10
C ASP A 60 10.97 -16.26 -1.61
N SER A 61 10.92 -17.56 -1.29
CA SER A 61 9.78 -18.42 -1.64
C SER A 61 8.47 -17.94 -1.02
N SER A 62 8.47 -17.58 0.26
CA SER A 62 7.28 -17.10 0.97
C SER A 62 6.79 -15.76 0.40
N LYS A 63 7.73 -14.84 0.15
CA LYS A 63 7.46 -13.56 -0.50
C LYS A 63 6.91 -13.74 -1.91
N ASN A 64 7.51 -14.63 -2.71
CA ASN A 64 7.07 -14.89 -4.07
C ASN A 64 5.68 -15.52 -4.11
N LEU A 65 5.38 -16.44 -3.17
CA LEU A 65 4.05 -17.01 -3.04
C LEU A 65 3.00 -15.94 -2.69
N TRP A 66 3.30 -15.07 -1.72
CA TRP A 66 2.43 -13.95 -1.37
C TRP A 66 2.22 -12.96 -2.54
N ASN A 67 3.30 -12.57 -3.22
CA ASN A 67 3.21 -11.67 -4.38
C ASN A 67 2.46 -12.33 -5.56
N TYR A 68 2.59 -13.65 -5.72
CA TYR A 68 1.84 -14.41 -6.72
C TYR A 68 0.35 -14.38 -6.42
N THR A 69 -0.07 -14.61 -5.17
CA THR A 69 -1.49 -14.58 -4.80
C THR A 69 -2.08 -13.17 -4.92
N LEU A 70 -1.31 -12.12 -4.61
CA LEU A 70 -1.69 -10.73 -4.88
C LEU A 70 -1.90 -10.48 -6.38
N LYS A 71 -0.94 -10.88 -7.22
CA LYS A 71 -1.02 -10.70 -8.68
C LYS A 71 -2.21 -11.46 -9.31
N LYS A 72 -2.57 -12.61 -8.74
CA LYS A 72 -3.67 -13.46 -9.22
C LYS A 72 -5.04 -13.13 -8.62
N ASP A 73 -5.09 -12.24 -7.63
CA ASP A 73 -6.30 -11.99 -6.83
C ASP A 73 -6.88 -13.27 -6.22
N ALA A 74 -5.96 -14.11 -5.75
CA ALA A 74 -6.23 -15.41 -5.15
C ALA A 74 -6.56 -15.19 -3.67
N THR A 75 -7.70 -14.57 -3.39
CA THR A 75 -8.11 -14.09 -2.05
C THR A 75 -8.26 -15.24 -1.06
N ASP A 76 -8.84 -16.36 -1.48
CA ASP A 76 -8.93 -17.58 -0.66
C ASP A 76 -7.53 -18.12 -0.30
N GLU A 77 -6.58 -18.08 -1.23
CA GLU A 77 -5.20 -18.45 -0.97
C GLU A 77 -4.51 -17.49 0.00
N GLN A 78 -4.79 -16.18 -0.10
CA GLN A 78 -4.29 -15.19 0.87
C GLN A 78 -4.86 -15.45 2.27
N GLU A 79 -6.16 -15.75 2.39
CA GLU A 79 -6.79 -16.12 3.66
C GLU A 79 -6.17 -17.41 4.24
N ARG A 80 -5.87 -18.40 3.40
CA ARG A 80 -5.17 -19.62 3.83
C ARG A 80 -3.75 -19.32 4.30
N LEU A 81 -2.98 -18.53 3.55
CA LEU A 81 -1.63 -18.12 3.95
C LEU A 81 -1.65 -17.36 5.28
N PHE A 82 -2.65 -16.49 5.46
CA PHE A 82 -2.88 -15.77 6.70
C PHE A 82 -3.21 -16.71 7.87
N ALA A 83 -4.04 -17.73 7.65
CA ALA A 83 -4.35 -18.75 8.67
C ALA A 83 -3.08 -19.50 9.15
N TYR A 84 -2.03 -19.57 8.33
CA TYR A 84 -0.73 -20.14 8.69
C TYR A 84 0.19 -19.18 9.47
N GLN A 85 -0.22 -17.94 9.78
CA GLN A 85 0.60 -17.00 10.57
C GLN A 85 1.09 -17.62 11.88
N GLY A 86 0.23 -18.35 12.61
CA GLY A 86 0.62 -18.99 13.86
C GLY A 86 1.68 -20.10 13.70
N LEU A 87 1.70 -20.77 12.54
CA LEU A 87 2.76 -21.73 12.20
C LEU A 87 4.04 -21.00 11.81
N ALA A 88 3.93 -19.95 10.99
CA ALA A 88 5.06 -19.10 10.60
C ALA A 88 5.76 -18.53 11.83
N ASP A 89 5.01 -18.04 12.82
CA ASP A 89 5.54 -17.56 14.11
C ASP A 89 6.34 -18.62 14.85
N ARG A 90 5.89 -19.88 14.85
CA ARG A 90 6.60 -20.99 15.52
C ARG A 90 7.90 -21.35 14.81
N VAL A 91 7.85 -21.47 13.49
CA VAL A 91 9.01 -21.89 12.67
C VAL A 91 10.08 -20.80 12.67
N THR A 92 9.67 -19.53 12.54
CA THR A 92 10.58 -18.37 12.56
C THR A 92 11.07 -18.02 13.95
N PHE A 93 10.48 -18.56 15.02
CA PHE A 93 10.72 -18.12 16.40
C PHE A 93 12.20 -18.11 16.79
N LEU A 94 12.86 -19.28 16.74
CA LEU A 94 14.23 -19.43 17.22
C LEU A 94 15.24 -18.70 16.33
N PRO A 95 15.18 -18.80 14.99
CA PRO A 95 16.08 -18.06 14.12
C PRO A 95 15.95 -16.54 14.28
N LEU A 96 14.71 -16.02 14.33
CA LEU A 96 14.47 -14.59 14.49
C LEU A 96 14.89 -14.10 15.88
N PHE A 97 14.57 -14.85 16.95
CA PHE A 97 15.02 -14.54 18.30
C PHE A 97 16.54 -14.39 18.35
N ARG A 98 17.27 -15.38 17.81
CA ARG A 98 18.74 -15.37 17.79
C ARG A 98 19.27 -14.18 17.01
N GLN A 99 18.72 -13.92 15.82
CA GLN A 99 19.17 -12.83 14.95
C GLN A 99 18.96 -11.47 15.61
N VAL A 100 17.77 -11.20 16.15
CA VAL A 100 17.45 -9.95 16.86
C VAL A 100 18.32 -9.81 18.11
N TYR A 101 18.44 -10.87 18.91
CA TYR A 101 19.25 -10.85 20.13
C TYR A 101 20.73 -10.56 19.83
N GLN A 102 21.32 -11.23 18.85
CA GLN A 102 22.70 -11.00 18.42
C GLN A 102 22.90 -9.57 17.92
N GLN A 103 21.96 -9.06 17.12
CA GLN A 103 22.04 -7.69 16.60
C GLN A 103 22.06 -6.66 17.73
N LEU A 104 21.22 -6.80 18.76
CA LEU A 104 21.19 -5.89 19.90
C LEU A 104 22.53 -5.82 20.67
N PHE A 105 23.28 -6.92 20.74
CA PHE A 105 24.60 -6.95 21.38
C PHE A 105 25.71 -6.37 20.49
N ASN A 106 25.57 -6.52 19.17
CA ASN A 106 26.58 -6.13 18.20
C ASN A 106 26.42 -4.70 17.68
N MET A 107 25.34 -3.99 18.04
CA MET A 107 25.15 -2.60 17.65
C MET A 107 26.26 -1.71 18.24
N PRO A 108 26.87 -0.82 17.44
CA PRO A 108 27.93 0.07 17.95
C PRO A 108 27.40 1.06 18.98
N LEU A 109 26.17 1.54 18.75
CA LEU A 109 25.43 2.37 19.70
C LEU A 109 24.59 1.49 20.60
N LYS A 110 24.40 1.92 21.85
CA LYS A 110 23.50 1.22 22.76
C LYS A 110 22.07 1.31 22.23
N PRO A 111 21.37 0.18 22.02
CA PRO A 111 20.02 0.21 21.51
C PRO A 111 19.07 0.86 22.52
N ARG A 112 18.19 1.76 22.07
CA ARG A 112 17.05 2.27 22.86
C ARG A 112 15.74 1.54 22.55
N ALA A 113 15.57 1.11 21.31
CA ALA A 113 14.31 0.59 20.82
C ALA A 113 14.50 -0.42 19.69
N ILE A 114 13.52 -1.31 19.55
CA ILE A 114 13.27 -2.12 18.37
C ILE A 114 11.98 -1.60 17.74
N ILE A 115 12.08 -1.05 16.53
CA ILE A 115 10.96 -0.54 15.74
C ILE A 115 10.44 -1.68 14.87
N ASN A 116 9.30 -2.26 15.25
CA ASN A 116 8.71 -3.41 14.56
C ASN A 116 7.47 -3.01 13.77
N THR A 117 7.54 -3.13 12.44
CA THR A 117 6.41 -2.82 11.53
C THR A 117 5.71 -4.06 10.98
N GLN A 118 6.10 -5.27 11.40
CA GLN A 118 5.62 -6.53 10.83
C GLN A 118 4.93 -7.42 11.85
N VAL A 119 4.06 -8.30 11.34
CA VAL A 119 3.15 -9.13 12.16
C VAL A 119 3.73 -10.47 12.62
N ILE A 120 4.80 -10.95 11.98
CA ILE A 120 5.37 -12.29 12.23
C ILE A 120 6.46 -12.21 13.30
N GLY A 121 6.54 -13.18 14.20
CA GLY A 121 7.64 -13.30 15.15
C GLY A 121 7.63 -12.25 16.26
N THR A 122 6.48 -11.58 16.50
CA THR A 122 6.30 -10.59 17.58
C THR A 122 6.82 -11.13 18.91
N LYS A 123 6.48 -12.38 19.27
CA LYS A 123 6.95 -13.02 20.51
C LYS A 123 8.48 -13.19 20.56
N ALA A 124 9.10 -13.55 19.43
CA ALA A 124 10.54 -13.75 19.34
C ALA A 124 11.30 -12.42 19.57
N ILE A 125 10.83 -11.35 18.92
CA ILE A 125 11.40 -9.99 19.07
C ILE A 125 11.27 -9.50 20.52
N VAL A 126 10.09 -9.65 21.12
CA VAL A 126 9.83 -9.23 22.51
C VAL A 126 10.70 -10.00 23.50
N LEU A 127 10.83 -11.31 23.32
CA LEU A 127 11.70 -12.12 24.18
C LEU A 127 13.18 -11.74 23.98
N ALA A 128 13.64 -11.47 22.76
CA ALA A 128 15.00 -11.01 22.52
C ALA A 128 15.28 -9.70 23.27
N ALA A 129 14.37 -8.72 23.20
CA ALA A 129 14.48 -7.47 23.94
C ALA A 129 14.49 -7.69 25.46
N ARG A 130 13.65 -8.61 25.97
CA ARG A 130 13.64 -8.96 27.41
C ARG A 130 14.93 -9.60 27.88
N PHE A 131 15.45 -10.56 27.11
CA PHE A 131 16.73 -11.21 27.43
C PHE A 131 17.86 -10.19 27.41
N TYR A 132 17.92 -9.34 26.37
CA TYR A 132 18.87 -8.23 26.34
C TYR A 132 18.74 -7.33 27.57
N ASN A 133 17.52 -6.92 27.93
CA ASN A 133 17.25 -6.08 29.10
C ASN A 133 17.64 -6.73 30.44
N HIS A 134 17.66 -8.06 30.51
CA HIS A 134 18.14 -8.77 31.67
C HIS A 134 19.66 -8.60 31.84
N PHE A 135 20.43 -8.78 30.76
CA PHE A 135 21.89 -8.81 30.78
C PHE A 135 22.60 -7.47 30.52
N ARG A 136 21.90 -6.47 29.99
CA ARG A 136 22.49 -5.15 29.71
C ARG A 136 22.90 -4.40 30.98
N ASP A 137 23.82 -3.46 30.81
CA ASP A 137 24.18 -2.47 31.83
C ASP A 137 22.97 -1.59 32.20
N LYS A 138 22.66 -1.54 33.51
CA LYS A 138 21.46 -0.86 34.05
C LYS A 138 21.56 0.66 34.01
N LYS A 139 22.74 1.24 33.73
CA LYS A 139 22.89 2.69 33.57
C LYS A 139 22.20 3.23 32.31
N PHE A 140 21.93 2.37 31.33
CA PHE A 140 21.23 2.77 30.11
C PHE A 140 19.71 2.57 30.25
N PRO A 141 18.87 3.26 29.45
CA PRO A 141 17.43 3.02 29.37
C PRO A 141 17.08 1.64 28.78
N ALA A 142 16.02 1.00 29.29
CA ALA A 142 15.59 -0.31 28.81
C ALA A 142 15.16 -0.28 27.36
N VAL A 143 15.58 -1.29 26.59
CA VAL A 143 15.16 -1.44 25.20
C VAL A 143 13.66 -1.68 25.18
N LYS A 144 12.94 -0.79 24.49
CA LYS A 144 11.52 -0.95 24.21
C LYS A 144 11.31 -1.61 22.85
N VAL A 145 10.20 -2.33 22.70
CA VAL A 145 9.75 -2.83 21.41
C VAL A 145 8.54 -2.00 21.02
N GLU A 146 8.75 -1.12 20.05
CA GLU A 146 7.72 -0.24 19.51
C GLU A 146 7.07 -0.96 18.32
N ILE A 147 5.82 -1.41 18.50
CA ILE A 147 5.04 -2.04 17.43
C ILE A 147 4.27 -0.94 16.70
N TRP A 148 4.67 -0.67 15.47
CA TRP A 148 4.03 0.30 14.59
C TRP A 148 3.05 -0.44 13.68
N LEU A 149 1.75 -0.27 13.95
CA LEU A 149 0.70 -0.81 13.08
C LEU A 149 0.79 -0.12 11.73
N THR A 150 0.88 -0.92 10.66
CA THR A 150 0.86 -0.39 9.30
C THR A 150 -0.53 -0.40 8.69
N ASP A 151 -1.56 -0.69 9.48
CA ASP A 151 -2.97 -0.73 9.11
C ASP A 151 -3.81 0.00 10.16
N PHE A 152 -5.04 0.34 9.81
CA PHE A 152 -5.99 0.96 10.73
C PHE A 152 -6.55 -0.07 11.73
N PRO A 153 -6.75 0.31 13.02
CA PRO A 153 -7.03 -0.64 14.10
C PRO A 153 -8.39 -1.33 14.02
N GLU A 154 -9.31 -0.86 13.18
CA GLU A 154 -10.69 -1.34 13.05
C GLU A 154 -10.79 -2.85 12.81
N ARG A 155 -9.84 -3.41 12.04
CA ARG A 155 -9.76 -4.85 11.72
C ARG A 155 -8.32 -5.42 11.72
N ALA A 156 -7.39 -4.79 12.43
CA ALA A 156 -5.98 -5.20 12.46
C ALA A 156 -5.67 -6.41 13.39
N THR A 157 -6.46 -7.48 13.32
CA THR A 157 -6.31 -8.66 14.20
C THR A 157 -4.94 -9.33 14.06
N HIS A 158 -4.37 -9.29 12.86
CA HIS A 158 -3.04 -9.83 12.53
C HIS A 158 -1.91 -9.23 13.37
N TYR A 159 -2.05 -7.97 13.81
CA TYR A 159 -1.17 -7.34 14.79
C TYR A 159 -1.61 -7.60 16.23
N LEU A 160 -2.90 -7.35 16.51
CA LEU A 160 -3.38 -7.23 17.89
C LEU A 160 -3.50 -8.59 18.60
N ASP A 161 -3.82 -9.67 17.88
CA ASP A 161 -3.96 -11.00 18.48
C ASP A 161 -2.65 -11.59 18.99
N PRO A 162 -1.53 -11.55 18.22
CA PRO A 162 -0.22 -11.93 18.75
C PRO A 162 0.15 -11.18 20.03
N ILE A 163 -0.11 -9.87 20.09
CA ILE A 163 0.19 -9.03 21.25
C ILE A 163 -0.70 -9.39 22.45
N ARG A 164 -1.99 -9.58 22.21
CA ARG A 164 -2.96 -9.97 23.25
C ARG A 164 -2.52 -11.24 23.99
N LYS A 165 -1.96 -12.20 23.26
CA LYS A 165 -1.47 -13.50 23.76
C LYS A 165 -0.14 -13.44 24.53
N LEU A 166 0.55 -12.29 24.56
CA LEU A 166 1.80 -12.14 25.29
C LEU A 166 1.59 -12.16 26.81
N SER A 167 2.61 -12.61 27.56
CA SER A 167 2.55 -12.58 29.02
C SER A 167 2.66 -11.14 29.56
N THR A 168 2.25 -10.91 30.82
CA THR A 168 2.41 -9.60 31.46
C THR A 168 3.87 -9.11 31.45
N LYS A 169 4.83 -10.03 31.63
CA LYS A 169 6.26 -9.70 31.59
C LYS A 169 6.71 -9.26 30.19
N ASP A 170 6.18 -9.89 29.15
CA ASP A 170 6.41 -9.53 27.74
C ASP A 170 5.82 -8.16 27.42
N LYS A 171 4.60 -7.88 27.90
CA LYS A 171 3.92 -6.61 27.69
C LYS A 171 4.63 -5.40 28.31
N ASN A 172 5.42 -5.59 29.37
CA ASN A 172 6.14 -4.50 30.05
C ASN A 172 7.23 -3.82 29.19
N VAL A 173 7.72 -4.49 28.14
CA VAL A 173 8.71 -3.91 27.21
C VAL A 173 8.09 -3.36 25.93
N LEU A 174 6.76 -3.48 25.76
CA LEU A 174 6.05 -3.08 24.56
C LEU A 174 5.54 -1.66 24.61
N GLU A 175 5.51 -1.02 23.45
CA GLU A 175 4.70 0.16 23.15
C GLU A 175 4.03 -0.07 21.78
N ILE A 176 2.81 0.40 21.61
CA ILE A 176 2.06 0.30 20.35
C ILE A 176 1.85 1.69 19.80
N TYR A 177 2.21 1.88 18.54
CA TYR A 177 1.91 3.08 17.76
C TYR A 177 0.89 2.69 16.71
N THR A 178 -0.29 3.30 16.77
CA THR A 178 -1.44 2.93 15.92
C THR A 178 -2.19 4.18 15.46
N PRO A 179 -2.69 4.22 14.23
CA PRO A 179 -3.56 5.32 13.81
C PRO A 179 -4.75 5.50 14.75
N LYS A 180 -5.14 6.75 14.99
CA LYS A 180 -6.37 7.05 15.72
C LYS A 180 -7.57 6.41 15.00
N PRO A 181 -8.40 5.61 15.67
CA PRO A 181 -9.53 4.94 15.04
C PRO A 181 -10.60 5.94 14.58
N ALA A 182 -11.27 5.64 13.47
CA ALA A 182 -12.45 6.36 12.98
C ALA A 182 -13.74 5.80 13.57
N LEU A 183 -13.76 4.50 13.87
CA LEU A 183 -14.90 3.80 14.44
C LEU A 183 -14.59 3.33 15.86
N LYS A 184 -15.60 3.33 16.74
CA LYS A 184 -15.49 2.71 18.06
C LYS A 184 -15.99 1.27 17.99
N ASN A 185 -15.09 0.33 18.20
CA ASN A 185 -15.37 -1.09 18.38
C ASN A 185 -14.42 -1.69 19.43
N GLU A 186 -14.57 -2.98 19.75
CA GLU A 186 -13.74 -3.67 20.75
C GLU A 186 -12.24 -3.57 20.46
N MET A 187 -11.84 -3.68 19.19
CA MET A 187 -10.44 -3.64 18.77
C MET A 187 -9.83 -2.23 18.79
N THR A 188 -10.65 -1.20 18.59
CA THR A 188 -10.19 0.19 18.52
C THR A 188 -9.76 0.76 19.88
N ASP A 189 -10.24 0.18 20.98
CA ASP A 189 -9.62 0.35 22.30
C ASP A 189 -8.45 -0.64 22.43
N VAL A 190 -7.38 -0.35 21.68
CA VAL A 190 -6.19 -1.20 21.54
C VAL A 190 -5.58 -1.53 22.91
N ALA A 191 -5.58 -0.56 23.83
CA ALA A 191 -5.10 -0.76 25.20
C ALA A 191 -5.92 -1.84 25.92
N LYS A 192 -7.26 -1.75 25.89
CA LYS A 192 -8.14 -2.75 26.49
C LYS A 192 -8.03 -4.10 25.76
N TYR A 193 -8.09 -4.11 24.44
CA TYR A 193 -8.05 -5.33 23.63
C TYR A 193 -6.77 -6.14 23.86
N CYS A 194 -5.62 -5.48 23.88
CA CYS A 194 -4.32 -6.13 24.11
C CYS A 194 -3.99 -6.33 25.61
N GLY A 195 -4.78 -5.76 26.53
CA GLY A 195 -4.49 -5.79 27.97
C GLY A 195 -3.21 -5.02 28.31
N LEU A 196 -3.04 -3.83 27.73
CA LEU A 196 -1.93 -2.92 27.95
C LEU A 196 -2.38 -1.68 28.75
N PRO A 197 -1.53 -1.16 29.66
CA PRO A 197 -1.65 0.20 30.16
C PRO A 197 -1.84 1.22 29.03
N LYS A 198 -2.77 2.17 29.22
CA LYS A 198 -3.05 3.23 28.22
C LYS A 198 -1.80 4.02 27.78
N LYS A 199 -0.86 4.23 28.71
CA LYS A 199 0.42 4.92 28.43
C LYS A 199 1.35 4.19 27.46
N GLN A 200 1.10 2.91 27.17
CA GLN A 200 1.86 2.11 26.21
C GLN A 200 1.19 2.07 24.84
N VAL A 201 0.10 2.81 24.63
CA VAL A 201 -0.59 2.90 23.34
C VAL A 201 -0.62 4.36 22.91
N HIS A 202 0.03 4.62 21.79
CA HIS A 202 0.19 5.93 21.17
C HIS A 202 -0.69 5.98 19.93
N TYR A 203 -1.76 6.78 20.01
CA TYR A 203 -2.63 7.02 18.88
C TYR A 203 -2.03 8.13 18.01
N LEU A 204 -1.80 7.83 16.74
CA LEU A 204 -1.21 8.74 15.77
C LEU A 204 -2.32 9.53 15.08
N ASP A 205 -2.18 10.86 15.08
CA ASP A 205 -2.97 11.73 14.21
C ASP A 205 -2.45 11.68 12.77
N ALA A 206 -3.21 12.25 11.84
CA ALA A 206 -2.91 12.17 10.41
C ALA A 206 -1.51 12.70 10.06
N ASN A 207 -1.04 13.76 10.73
CA ASN A 207 0.28 14.37 10.51
C ASN A 207 1.44 13.55 11.11
N GLU A 208 1.14 12.59 11.97
CA GLU A 208 2.15 11.73 12.62
C GLU A 208 2.33 10.40 11.88
N LEU A 209 1.37 10.04 11.02
CA LEU A 209 1.40 8.79 10.24
C LEU A 209 2.74 8.62 9.52
N PRO A 210 3.34 7.42 9.54
CA PRO A 210 4.68 7.16 9.03
C PRO A 210 4.72 7.02 7.50
N VAL A 211 4.33 8.09 6.81
CA VAL A 211 4.42 8.22 5.35
C VAL A 211 5.59 9.10 4.94
N ASN A 212 5.96 9.04 3.66
CA ASN A 212 6.95 9.93 3.08
C ASN A 212 6.62 11.41 3.46
N PRO A 213 7.59 12.20 3.96
CA PRO A 213 7.35 13.56 4.44
C PRO A 213 6.63 14.47 3.43
N LEU A 214 6.78 14.20 2.12
CA LEU A 214 6.12 14.98 1.08
C LEU A 214 4.58 14.96 1.21
N TYR A 215 3.97 13.88 1.71
CA TYR A 215 2.51 13.85 1.90
C TYR A 215 2.03 14.85 2.95
N HIS A 216 2.91 15.29 3.83
CA HIS A 216 2.68 16.34 4.83
C HIS A 216 3.15 17.73 4.37
N ASP A 217 3.78 17.83 3.20
CA ASP A 217 4.38 19.07 2.71
C ASP A 217 3.30 20.05 2.21
N PRO A 218 3.18 21.25 2.80
CA PRO A 218 2.23 22.26 2.35
C PRO A 218 2.40 22.68 0.88
N HIS A 219 3.59 22.49 0.28
CA HIS A 219 3.87 22.75 -1.13
C HIS A 219 2.96 21.93 -2.06
N LEU A 220 2.43 20.77 -1.63
CA LEU A 220 1.47 19.99 -2.40
C LEU A 220 0.16 20.76 -2.68
N ARG A 221 -0.17 21.78 -1.89
CA ARG A 221 -1.40 22.57 -2.07
C ARG A 221 -1.45 23.30 -3.40
N GLN A 222 -0.30 23.67 -3.98
CA GLN A 222 -0.30 24.30 -5.30
C GLN A 222 -0.83 23.34 -6.39
N TYR A 223 -0.67 22.04 -6.18
CA TYR A 223 -1.16 21.00 -7.07
C TYR A 223 -2.57 20.54 -6.71
N SER A 224 -3.31 21.23 -5.83
CA SER A 224 -4.64 20.79 -5.44
C SER A 224 -5.63 20.66 -6.61
N LYS A 225 -6.78 20.01 -6.37
CA LYS A 225 -7.81 19.79 -7.39
C LYS A 225 -8.18 21.11 -8.06
N GLY A 226 -8.16 21.12 -9.40
CA GLY A 226 -8.49 22.31 -10.19
C GLY A 226 -7.40 23.37 -10.23
N SER A 227 -6.18 23.09 -9.78
CA SER A 227 -5.01 23.93 -10.07
C SER A 227 -4.49 23.70 -11.50
N GLU A 228 -3.93 24.74 -12.11
CA GLU A 228 -3.06 24.56 -13.27
C GLU A 228 -1.66 24.14 -12.79
N CYS A 229 -1.08 23.12 -13.42
CA CYS A 229 0.24 22.62 -13.04
C CYS A 229 0.95 21.90 -14.18
N THR A 230 2.27 21.83 -14.08
CA THR A 230 3.11 20.93 -14.88
C THR A 230 3.55 19.77 -14.02
N LEU A 231 3.24 18.56 -14.47
CA LEU A 231 3.61 17.31 -13.80
C LEU A 231 4.92 16.80 -14.41
N ASN A 232 5.88 16.47 -13.54
CA ASN A 232 7.14 15.87 -13.94
C ASN A 232 7.00 14.35 -13.89
N ILE A 233 7.09 13.71 -15.05
CA ILE A 233 6.86 12.28 -15.19
C ILE A 233 8.17 11.60 -15.51
N LYS A 234 8.57 10.65 -14.66
CA LYS A 234 9.76 9.84 -14.91
C LYS A 234 9.40 8.68 -15.83
N VAL A 235 10.00 8.67 -17.02
CA VAL A 235 9.81 7.62 -18.03
C VAL A 235 11.18 7.22 -18.60
N PRO A 236 11.67 6.02 -18.25
CA PRO A 236 12.82 5.41 -18.90
C PRO A 236 12.78 5.51 -20.44
N HIS A 237 13.94 5.74 -21.06
CA HIS A 237 14.02 5.96 -22.51
C HIS A 237 13.35 4.83 -23.33
N GLU A 238 13.50 3.58 -22.89
CA GLU A 238 12.92 2.40 -23.53
C GLU A 238 11.39 2.38 -23.49
N GLN A 239 10.78 2.98 -22.46
CA GLN A 239 9.33 3.05 -22.29
C GLN A 239 8.73 4.24 -23.04
N MET A 240 9.50 5.32 -23.19
CA MET A 240 9.08 6.51 -23.91
C MET A 240 8.74 6.21 -25.39
N LYS A 241 9.38 5.22 -26.00
CA LYS A 241 9.03 4.79 -27.38
C LYS A 241 7.57 4.35 -27.50
N TYR A 242 7.02 3.69 -26.47
CA TYR A 242 5.61 3.28 -26.46
C TYR A 242 4.69 4.47 -26.20
N LEU A 243 5.04 5.36 -25.26
CA LEU A 243 4.21 6.54 -24.97
C LEU A 243 4.08 7.48 -26.18
N LYS A 244 5.13 7.61 -26.99
CA LYS A 244 5.11 8.39 -28.24
C LYS A 244 4.14 7.84 -29.28
N THR A 245 3.76 6.56 -29.20
CA THR A 245 2.78 5.95 -30.12
C THR A 245 1.33 6.22 -29.70
N ILE A 246 1.11 6.60 -28.44
CA ILE A 246 -0.23 6.82 -27.91
C ILE A 246 -0.77 8.18 -28.43
N PRO A 247 -1.96 8.20 -29.06
CA PRO A 247 -2.56 9.42 -29.55
C PRO A 247 -2.74 10.48 -28.44
N TYR A 248 -2.56 11.75 -28.84
CA TYR A 248 -2.87 12.96 -28.05
C TYR A 248 -1.98 13.23 -26.83
N LEU A 249 -1.01 12.37 -26.54
CA LEU A 249 -0.02 12.64 -25.49
C LEU A 249 1.06 13.59 -26.02
N LYS A 250 1.32 14.65 -25.26
CA LYS A 250 2.37 15.63 -25.54
C LYS A 250 3.25 15.77 -24.31
N PHE A 251 4.52 15.46 -24.47
CA PHE A 251 5.54 15.54 -23.44
C PHE A 251 6.62 16.52 -23.90
N SER A 252 7.08 17.36 -22.99
CA SER A 252 8.25 18.21 -23.20
C SER A 252 9.43 17.63 -22.41
N PRO A 253 10.63 17.44 -22.99
CA PRO A 253 11.79 17.01 -22.22
C PRO A 253 12.14 18.06 -21.17
N THR A 254 12.71 17.61 -20.06
CA THR A 254 13.34 18.47 -19.04
C THR A 254 14.87 18.35 -19.10
N ASP A 255 15.58 19.17 -18.34
CA ASP A 255 17.04 19.07 -18.20
C ASP A 255 17.45 17.77 -17.47
N GLU A 256 16.55 17.18 -16.69
CA GLU A 256 16.79 15.90 -16.04
C GLU A 256 16.53 14.73 -16.99
N LYS A 257 17.50 13.81 -17.06
CA LYS A 257 17.40 12.60 -17.88
C LYS A 257 16.15 11.79 -17.51
N GLU A 258 15.42 11.35 -18.53
CA GLU A 258 14.20 10.52 -18.40
C GLU A 258 13.05 11.18 -17.63
N ILE A 259 13.08 12.50 -17.48
CA ILE A 259 11.98 13.26 -16.89
C ILE A 259 11.37 14.18 -17.95
N TYR A 260 10.05 14.13 -18.01
CA TYR A 260 9.26 14.83 -19.01
C TYR A 260 8.17 15.67 -18.34
N SER A 261 8.06 16.92 -18.76
CA SER A 261 7.02 17.85 -18.37
C SER A 261 5.72 17.52 -19.09
N TYR A 262 4.62 17.47 -18.31
CA TYR A 262 3.28 17.22 -18.80
C TYR A 262 2.31 18.26 -18.22
N PRO A 263 1.83 19.23 -19.03
CA PRO A 263 0.97 20.30 -18.55
C PRO A 263 -0.48 19.83 -18.37
N VAL A 264 -1.12 20.33 -17.31
CA VAL A 264 -2.55 20.14 -17.01
C VAL A 264 -3.15 21.50 -16.65
N LYS A 265 -4.21 21.90 -17.35
CA LYS A 265 -4.89 23.18 -17.12
C LYS A 265 -5.84 23.11 -15.93
N LYS A 266 -6.24 24.30 -15.47
CA LYS A 266 -7.15 24.51 -14.34
C LYS A 266 -8.47 23.72 -14.47
N ASP A 267 -9.12 23.79 -15.62
CA ASP A 267 -10.47 23.24 -15.83
C ASP A 267 -10.47 21.80 -16.38
N GLU A 268 -9.30 21.18 -16.53
CA GLU A 268 -9.16 19.80 -16.98
C GLU A 268 -9.32 18.83 -15.80
N ILE A 269 -9.96 17.68 -16.05
CA ILE A 269 -10.23 16.66 -15.04
C ILE A 269 -9.03 15.71 -14.97
N VAL A 270 -8.59 15.38 -13.77
CA VAL A 270 -7.48 14.46 -13.54
C VAL A 270 -7.93 13.25 -12.73
N TYR A 271 -7.70 12.06 -13.27
CA TYR A 271 -7.79 10.80 -12.56
C TYR A 271 -6.39 10.22 -12.37
N GLN A 272 -6.18 9.63 -11.20
CA GLN A 272 -5.02 8.78 -10.94
C GLN A 272 -5.50 7.37 -10.61
N CYS A 273 -4.81 6.35 -11.12
CA CYS A 273 -5.05 4.96 -10.75
C CYS A 273 -3.75 4.33 -10.23
N SER A 274 -3.66 4.17 -8.91
CA SER A 274 -2.50 3.66 -8.16
C SER A 274 -2.89 2.50 -7.24
N LEU A 275 -2.88 1.28 -7.78
CA LEU A 275 -3.38 0.08 -7.08
C LEU A 275 -2.27 -0.72 -6.39
N GLY A 276 -1.24 -0.03 -5.91
CA GLY A 276 -0.07 -0.62 -5.26
C GLY A 276 1.00 -1.11 -6.25
N SER A 277 2.01 -1.81 -5.72
CA SER A 277 3.19 -2.24 -6.52
C SER A 277 2.90 -3.37 -7.52
N TYR A 278 1.83 -4.14 -7.29
CA TYR A 278 1.43 -5.29 -8.12
C TYR A 278 -0.06 -5.15 -8.50
N PRO A 279 -0.42 -4.13 -9.29
CA PRO A 279 -1.82 -3.85 -9.60
C PRO A 279 -2.47 -5.00 -10.38
N LYS A 280 -3.72 -5.33 -10.05
CA LYS A 280 -4.51 -6.35 -10.75
C LYS A 280 -4.74 -5.91 -12.20
N GLN A 281 -4.15 -6.64 -13.15
CA GLN A 281 -4.17 -6.28 -14.58
C GLN A 281 -5.59 -6.09 -15.12
N SER A 282 -6.51 -7.01 -14.80
CA SER A 282 -7.89 -6.93 -15.28
C SER A 282 -8.64 -5.70 -14.77
N THR A 283 -8.39 -5.29 -13.52
CA THR A 283 -8.97 -4.06 -12.94
C THR A 283 -8.47 -2.82 -13.68
N VAL A 284 -7.15 -2.71 -13.88
CA VAL A 284 -6.57 -1.56 -14.59
C VAL A 284 -7.02 -1.49 -16.05
N LEU A 285 -7.09 -2.63 -16.74
CA LEU A 285 -7.61 -2.67 -18.10
C LEU A 285 -9.11 -2.33 -18.17
N CYS A 286 -9.89 -2.74 -17.15
CA CYS A 286 -11.30 -2.36 -17.05
C CYS A 286 -11.45 -0.85 -16.85
N PHE A 287 -10.61 -0.23 -16.00
CA PHE A 287 -10.55 1.21 -15.81
C PHE A 287 -10.28 1.95 -17.13
N VAL A 288 -9.25 1.52 -17.87
CA VAL A 288 -8.89 2.09 -19.18
C VAL A 288 -10.02 1.94 -20.19
N LYS A 289 -10.64 0.76 -20.28
CA LYS A 289 -11.78 0.51 -21.18
C LYS A 289 -13.00 1.35 -20.82
N ALA A 290 -13.28 1.55 -19.52
CA ALA A 290 -14.37 2.39 -19.07
C ALA A 290 -14.16 3.86 -19.45
N LEU A 291 -12.93 4.38 -19.32
CA LEU A 291 -12.61 5.74 -19.79
C LEU A 291 -12.72 5.88 -21.32
N VAL A 292 -12.22 4.90 -22.07
CA VAL A 292 -12.37 4.89 -23.54
C VAL A 292 -13.86 4.86 -23.93
N ALA A 293 -14.68 4.05 -23.26
CA ALA A 293 -16.12 4.02 -23.47
C ALA A 293 -16.78 5.37 -23.13
N LEU A 294 -16.45 5.95 -21.98
CA LEU A 294 -16.92 7.28 -21.57
C LEU A 294 -16.60 8.34 -22.63
N SER A 295 -15.39 8.33 -23.18
CA SER A 295 -14.95 9.33 -24.17
C SER A 295 -15.77 9.34 -25.47
N ARG A 296 -16.53 8.27 -25.74
CA ARG A 296 -17.38 8.13 -26.93
C ARG A 296 -18.80 8.65 -26.71
N ILE A 297 -19.23 8.74 -25.45
CA ILE A 297 -20.60 9.12 -25.07
C ILE A 297 -20.64 10.47 -24.34
N ALA A 298 -19.53 10.90 -23.77
CA ALA A 298 -19.46 12.17 -23.05
C ALA A 298 -19.65 13.34 -24.03
N PRO A 299 -20.51 14.33 -23.68
CA PRO A 299 -20.77 15.49 -24.51
C PRO A 299 -19.48 16.28 -24.76
N GLU A 300 -19.50 17.19 -25.73
CA GLU A 300 -18.42 18.18 -25.85
C GLU A 300 -18.22 18.93 -24.53
N GLY A 301 -16.96 19.14 -24.13
CA GLY A 301 -16.64 19.48 -22.74
C GLY A 301 -15.17 19.27 -22.38
N LYS A 302 -14.90 19.13 -21.07
CA LYS A 302 -13.56 19.13 -20.47
C LYS A 302 -12.63 18.03 -20.97
N THR A 303 -11.33 18.29 -21.00
CA THR A 303 -10.29 17.26 -21.18
C THR A 303 -10.20 16.41 -19.92
N ILE A 304 -10.07 15.09 -20.09
CA ILE A 304 -9.76 14.13 -19.02
C ILE A 304 -8.31 13.67 -19.18
N HIS A 305 -7.56 13.71 -18.10
CA HIS A 305 -6.24 13.10 -17.97
C HIS A 305 -6.35 11.93 -17.01
N ALA A 306 -5.84 10.76 -17.41
CA ALA A 306 -5.83 9.59 -16.54
C ALA A 306 -4.41 9.03 -16.42
N PHE A 307 -3.79 9.20 -15.25
CA PHE A 307 -2.47 8.68 -14.93
C PHE A 307 -2.61 7.26 -14.37
N ILE A 308 -2.13 6.26 -15.11
CA ILE A 308 -2.33 4.85 -14.80
C ILE A 308 -1.00 4.25 -14.32
N LEU A 309 -0.83 4.04 -13.03
CA LEU A 309 0.39 3.43 -12.49
C LEU A 309 0.34 1.93 -12.74
N CYS A 310 1.13 1.47 -13.72
CA CYS A 310 1.16 0.10 -14.19
C CYS A 310 2.08 -0.82 -13.38
N GLY A 311 2.72 -0.31 -12.32
CA GLY A 311 3.70 -1.03 -11.52
C GLY A 311 5.09 -1.12 -12.20
N LYS A 312 5.94 -2.01 -11.69
CA LYS A 312 7.26 -2.25 -12.30
C LYS A 312 7.09 -2.93 -13.65
N ASP A 313 7.54 -2.27 -14.70
CA ASP A 313 7.67 -2.85 -16.02
C ASP A 313 8.85 -3.83 -16.02
N SER A 314 8.59 -5.09 -16.36
CA SER A 314 9.63 -6.05 -16.71
C SER A 314 9.84 -5.99 -18.22
N GLU A 315 11.08 -6.11 -18.68
CA GLU A 315 11.46 -6.09 -20.12
C GLU A 315 10.73 -7.17 -20.96
N GLU A 316 10.02 -8.10 -20.34
CA GLU A 316 9.10 -9.02 -21.00
C GLU A 316 7.90 -8.29 -21.64
N SER A 317 7.65 -8.59 -22.91
CA SER A 317 6.65 -8.00 -23.82
C SER A 317 5.16 -8.09 -23.38
N ASN A 318 4.88 -8.54 -22.15
CA ASN A 318 3.52 -8.72 -21.63
C ASN A 318 3.28 -8.03 -20.27
N SER A 319 4.04 -6.98 -19.95
CA SER A 319 3.79 -6.19 -18.74
C SER A 319 2.44 -5.45 -18.82
N LEU A 320 1.91 -5.02 -17.67
CA LEU A 320 0.69 -4.22 -17.64
C LEU A 320 0.84 -2.91 -18.41
N PHE A 321 2.02 -2.27 -18.33
CA PHE A 321 2.32 -1.06 -19.09
C PHE A 321 2.16 -1.29 -20.60
N HIS A 322 2.76 -2.36 -21.13
CA HIS A 322 2.64 -2.74 -22.54
C HIS A 322 1.19 -3.03 -22.94
N GLN A 323 0.43 -3.76 -22.12
CA GLN A 323 -0.97 -4.08 -22.40
C GLN A 323 -1.86 -2.83 -22.45
N VAL A 324 -1.62 -1.85 -21.57
CA VAL A 324 -2.33 -0.56 -21.60
C VAL A 324 -1.97 0.21 -22.87
N CYS A 325 -0.68 0.36 -23.18
CA CYS A 325 -0.22 1.02 -24.42
C CYS A 325 -0.84 0.38 -25.68
N GLN A 326 -0.84 -0.95 -25.77
CA GLN A 326 -1.45 -1.68 -26.87
C GLN A 326 -2.97 -1.46 -26.95
N THR A 327 -3.66 -1.44 -25.81
CA THR A 327 -5.10 -1.16 -25.74
C THR A 327 -5.42 0.24 -26.28
N LEU A 328 -4.60 1.24 -25.96
CA LEU A 328 -4.78 2.61 -26.43
C LEU A 328 -4.50 2.76 -27.93
N ASN A 329 -3.45 2.11 -28.44
CA ASN A 329 -3.10 2.18 -29.87
C ASN A 329 -4.12 1.49 -30.79
N THR A 330 -4.87 0.51 -30.28
CA THR A 330 -5.81 -0.28 -31.07
C THR A 330 -7.24 0.26 -31.02
N GLN A 331 -7.54 1.19 -30.11
CA GLN A 331 -8.89 1.71 -29.94
C GLN A 331 -8.98 3.18 -30.35
N LYS A 332 -10.07 3.52 -31.05
CA LYS A 332 -10.43 4.92 -31.29
C LYS A 332 -11.09 5.51 -30.04
N TYR A 333 -10.62 6.67 -29.60
CA TYR A 333 -11.16 7.45 -28.50
C TYR A 333 -11.00 8.96 -28.76
N SER A 334 -11.73 9.78 -28.01
CA SER A 334 -11.76 11.23 -28.21
C SER A 334 -10.39 11.89 -27.91
N PRO A 335 -9.96 12.93 -28.65
CA PRO A 335 -8.76 13.71 -28.34
C PRO A 335 -8.81 14.42 -26.97
N ARG A 336 -10.00 14.51 -26.37
CA ARG A 336 -10.22 15.06 -25.04
C ARG A 336 -9.89 14.06 -23.93
N LEU A 337 -9.69 12.78 -24.24
CA LEU A 337 -9.21 11.79 -23.29
C LEU A 337 -7.70 11.58 -23.51
N ARG A 338 -6.92 11.81 -22.45
CA ARG A 338 -5.47 11.61 -22.42
C ARG A 338 -5.13 10.58 -21.34
N ILE A 339 -5.01 9.32 -21.74
CA ILE A 339 -4.57 8.26 -20.82
C ILE A 339 -3.05 8.19 -20.87
N VAL A 340 -2.41 8.37 -19.73
CA VAL A 340 -0.96 8.35 -19.55
C VAL A 340 -0.58 7.10 -18.75
N PRO A 341 -0.20 6.00 -19.42
CA PRO A 341 0.34 4.84 -18.73
C PRO A 341 1.67 5.21 -18.12
N LEU A 342 1.83 4.93 -16.83
CA LEU A 342 3.03 5.23 -16.08
C LEU A 342 3.70 3.91 -15.66
N PRO A 343 4.98 3.72 -15.98
CA PRO A 343 5.77 2.67 -15.36
C PRO A 343 6.02 3.04 -13.89
N PHE A 344 7.00 2.42 -13.24
CA PHE A 344 7.42 2.78 -11.89
C PHE A 344 7.67 4.29 -11.75
N GLN A 345 6.97 4.95 -10.82
CA GLN A 345 7.10 6.38 -10.53
C GLN A 345 7.81 6.62 -9.20
N ARG A 346 8.46 7.77 -9.04
CA ARG A 346 8.99 8.19 -7.73
C ARG A 346 7.82 8.55 -6.81
N VAL A 347 8.01 8.35 -5.50
CA VAL A 347 6.99 8.74 -4.50
C VAL A 347 6.59 10.21 -4.64
N SER A 348 7.53 11.09 -5.03
CA SER A 348 7.26 12.51 -5.29
C SER A 348 6.22 12.72 -6.38
N ASP A 349 6.37 11.98 -7.47
CA ASP A 349 5.54 12.15 -8.65
C ASP A 349 4.13 11.64 -8.34
N ILE A 350 4.02 10.51 -7.63
CA ILE A 350 2.75 9.95 -7.15
C ILE A 350 2.03 10.93 -6.22
N ALA A 351 2.73 11.54 -5.24
CA ALA A 351 2.11 12.46 -4.30
C ALA A 351 1.56 13.72 -5.01
N ILE A 352 2.32 14.26 -5.96
CA ILE A 352 1.91 15.43 -6.76
C ILE A 352 0.70 15.09 -7.64
N THR A 353 0.71 13.95 -8.34
CA THR A 353 -0.44 13.54 -9.17
C THR A 353 -1.66 13.21 -8.33
N SER A 354 -1.48 12.64 -7.13
CA SER A 354 -2.57 12.38 -6.16
C SER A 354 -3.17 13.68 -5.63
N ALA A 355 -2.33 14.69 -5.37
CA ALA A 355 -2.77 16.01 -4.93
C ALA A 355 -3.63 16.70 -5.99
N ARG A 356 -3.25 16.54 -7.28
CA ARG A 356 -3.96 17.12 -8.42
C ARG A 356 -5.22 16.38 -8.83
N ALA A 357 -5.31 15.08 -8.54
CA ALA A 357 -6.42 14.27 -8.97
C ALA A 357 -7.77 14.81 -8.46
N ASP A 358 -8.74 14.91 -9.37
CA ASP A 358 -10.15 15.08 -9.05
C ASP A 358 -10.72 13.80 -8.41
N LYS A 359 -10.25 12.63 -8.89
CA LYS A 359 -10.48 11.31 -8.30
C LYS A 359 -9.17 10.51 -8.25
N ASP A 360 -8.79 10.08 -7.06
CA ASP A 360 -7.57 9.28 -6.82
C ASP A 360 -7.95 7.83 -6.48
N PHE A 361 -7.82 6.94 -7.46
CA PHE A 361 -8.13 5.53 -7.32
C PHE A 361 -6.95 4.80 -6.70
N THR A 362 -7.15 4.22 -5.52
CA THR A 362 -6.06 3.68 -4.72
C THR A 362 -6.37 2.27 -4.21
N GLY A 363 -5.32 1.49 -3.98
CA GLY A 363 -5.44 0.19 -3.32
C GLY A 363 -5.72 0.32 -1.81
N ASN A 364 -6.14 -0.78 -1.19
CA ASN A 364 -6.60 -0.80 0.20
C ASN A 364 -5.50 -1.14 1.23
N GLY A 365 -4.26 -1.28 0.76
CA GLY A 365 -3.11 -1.60 1.59
C GLY A 365 -2.79 -0.48 2.58
N GLY A 366 -2.26 -0.86 3.75
CA GLY A 366 -2.00 0.05 4.86
C GLY A 366 -1.15 1.28 4.54
N ALA A 367 0.01 1.12 3.88
CA ALA A 367 0.85 2.25 3.50
C ALA A 367 0.14 3.23 2.54
N SER A 368 -0.54 2.71 1.51
CA SER A 368 -1.32 3.54 0.58
C SER A 368 -2.42 4.31 1.33
N THR A 369 -3.16 3.63 2.21
CA THR A 369 -4.25 4.29 2.95
C THR A 369 -3.76 5.31 3.98
N PHE A 370 -2.56 5.14 4.55
CA PHE A 370 -1.91 6.18 5.35
C PHE A 370 -1.54 7.40 4.52
N GLN A 371 -1.02 7.22 3.30
CA GLN A 371 -0.71 8.31 2.38
C GLN A 371 -1.98 9.11 2.05
N GLN A 372 -3.10 8.41 1.81
CA GLN A 372 -4.40 9.05 1.59
C GLN A 372 -4.84 9.85 2.82
N LYS A 373 -4.71 9.31 4.04
CA LYS A 373 -5.09 10.02 5.26
C LYS A 373 -4.23 11.27 5.50
N ALA A 374 -2.92 11.15 5.32
CA ALA A 374 -1.98 12.27 5.40
C ALA A 374 -2.30 13.37 4.38
N LEU A 375 -2.49 13.00 3.11
CA LEU A 375 -2.78 13.94 2.04
C LEU A 375 -4.12 14.69 2.27
N SER A 376 -5.14 14.00 2.78
CA SER A 376 -6.40 14.64 3.19
C SER A 376 -6.23 15.66 4.31
N ALA A 377 -5.38 15.38 5.30
CA ALA A 377 -5.11 16.33 6.38
C ALA A 377 -4.35 17.57 5.86
N ASN A 378 -3.45 17.39 4.91
CA ASN A 378 -2.67 18.48 4.31
C ASN A 378 -3.52 19.38 3.37
N LEU A 379 -4.28 18.78 2.46
CA LEU A 379 -5.04 19.49 1.43
C LEU A 379 -6.45 19.89 1.87
N THR A 380 -7.02 19.25 2.88
CA THR A 380 -8.36 19.55 3.42
C THR A 380 -9.43 19.56 2.30
N SER A 381 -10.18 20.65 2.14
CA SER A 381 -11.26 20.79 1.16
C SER A 381 -10.80 21.00 -0.28
N SER A 382 -9.51 21.23 -0.54
CA SER A 382 -8.99 21.38 -1.92
C SER A 382 -8.58 20.05 -2.54
N ARG A 383 -8.75 18.94 -1.83
CA ARG A 383 -8.46 17.60 -2.35
C ARG A 383 -9.60 17.09 -3.24
N GLY A 384 -9.26 16.34 -4.28
CA GLY A 384 -10.21 15.45 -4.93
C GLY A 384 -10.64 14.28 -4.06
N LYS A 385 -11.53 13.45 -4.61
CA LYS A 385 -12.15 12.34 -3.89
C LYS A 385 -11.23 11.10 -3.93
N PRO A 386 -10.82 10.53 -2.79
CA PRO A 386 -10.20 9.20 -2.76
C PRO A 386 -11.22 8.14 -3.14
N ILE A 387 -10.87 7.28 -4.10
CA ILE A 387 -11.69 6.17 -4.56
C ILE A 387 -11.00 4.84 -4.23
N LEU A 388 -11.62 4.05 -3.37
CA LEU A 388 -11.16 2.74 -2.92
C LEU A 388 -11.74 1.65 -3.82
N LEU A 389 -10.99 0.57 -4.02
CA LEU A 389 -11.40 -0.49 -4.94
C LEU A 389 -11.78 -1.77 -4.20
N SER A 390 -13.02 -2.21 -4.39
CA SER A 390 -13.38 -3.61 -4.18
C SER A 390 -13.00 -4.42 -5.42
N HIS A 391 -12.47 -5.63 -5.21
CA HIS A 391 -12.03 -6.50 -6.31
C HIS A 391 -13.16 -7.34 -6.93
N THR A 392 -14.38 -7.22 -6.40
CA THR A 392 -15.55 -7.93 -6.91
C THR A 392 -15.84 -7.59 -8.37
N THR A 393 -16.25 -8.59 -9.13
CA THR A 393 -16.75 -8.44 -10.51
C THR A 393 -18.25 -8.70 -10.60
N ASP A 394 -18.95 -8.73 -9.46
CA ASP A 394 -20.40 -8.95 -9.43
C ASP A 394 -21.10 -7.84 -10.24
N LEU A 395 -22.04 -8.27 -11.08
CA LEU A 395 -22.82 -7.40 -11.96
C LEU A 395 -24.13 -6.95 -11.31
N ASN A 396 -24.59 -7.64 -10.26
CA ASN A 396 -25.84 -7.32 -9.56
C ASN A 396 -25.70 -6.10 -8.61
N LEU A 397 -24.52 -5.47 -8.57
CA LEU A 397 -24.24 -4.33 -7.70
C LEU A 397 -25.06 -3.07 -8.05
N LYS A 398 -25.55 -2.96 -9.29
CA LYS A 398 -26.25 -1.77 -9.78
C LYS A 398 -27.65 -1.59 -9.18
N GLU A 399 -28.24 -2.65 -8.65
CA GLU A 399 -29.59 -2.63 -8.10
C GLU A 399 -29.61 -2.28 -6.61
N LEU A 400 -28.44 -2.18 -5.97
CA LEU A 400 -28.30 -1.89 -4.55
C LEU A 400 -28.41 -0.40 -4.28
N ASP A 401 -29.10 -0.03 -3.20
CA ASP A 401 -29.01 1.33 -2.67
C ASP A 401 -27.57 1.65 -2.20
N LYS A 402 -27.24 2.93 -2.07
CA LYS A 402 -25.87 3.39 -1.74
C LYS A 402 -25.29 2.71 -0.49
N LYS A 403 -26.09 2.52 0.57
CA LYS A 403 -25.61 1.96 1.83
C LYS A 403 -25.39 0.45 1.72
N SER A 404 -26.32 -0.25 1.07
CA SER A 404 -26.18 -1.67 0.79
C SER A 404 -25.00 -1.93 -0.15
N LEU A 405 -24.82 -1.11 -1.18
CA LEU A 405 -23.68 -1.18 -2.09
C LEU A 405 -22.35 -1.01 -1.35
N GLU A 406 -22.19 0.05 -0.56
CA GLU A 406 -20.98 0.27 0.25
C GLU A 406 -20.66 -0.95 1.12
N ARG A 407 -21.67 -1.45 1.85
CA ARG A 407 -21.51 -2.61 2.72
C ARG A 407 -21.08 -3.85 1.93
N THR A 408 -21.76 -4.17 0.83
CA THR A 408 -21.43 -5.31 -0.02
C THR A 408 -20.01 -5.18 -0.57
N LEU A 409 -19.62 -4.00 -1.06
CA LEU A 409 -18.27 -3.77 -1.59
C LEU A 409 -17.18 -3.98 -0.52
N ILE A 410 -17.40 -3.53 0.71
CA ILE A 410 -16.49 -3.73 1.86
C ILE A 410 -16.41 -5.21 2.25
N GLU A 411 -17.55 -5.91 2.30
CA GLU A 411 -17.60 -7.35 2.64
C GLU A 411 -16.84 -8.22 1.63
N GLN A 412 -16.68 -7.74 0.38
CA GLN A 412 -15.86 -8.39 -0.65
C GLN A 412 -14.36 -8.08 -0.54
N ILE A 413 -13.96 -7.11 0.29
CA ILE A 413 -12.55 -6.87 0.60
C ILE A 413 -12.16 -7.82 1.74
N LYS A 414 -11.22 -8.70 1.48
CA LYS A 414 -10.79 -9.70 2.47
C LYS A 414 -9.73 -9.14 3.41
N LEU A 415 -9.60 -9.79 4.57
CA LEU A 415 -8.56 -9.53 5.57
C LEU A 415 -8.62 -8.11 6.19
N TRP A 416 -7.46 -7.58 6.58
CA TRP A 416 -7.32 -6.30 7.28
C TRP A 416 -7.59 -5.08 6.39
N GLU A 417 -7.51 -5.24 5.07
CA GLU A 417 -7.74 -4.15 4.11
C GLU A 417 -9.18 -3.59 4.19
N ALA A 418 -10.16 -4.41 4.57
CA ALA A 418 -11.52 -3.94 4.81
C ALA A 418 -11.57 -2.91 5.95
N GLY A 419 -10.75 -3.08 7.00
CA GLY A 419 -10.64 -2.12 8.10
C GLY A 419 -10.04 -0.80 7.63
N ASN A 420 -9.06 -0.85 6.73
CA ASN A 420 -8.48 0.36 6.12
C ASN A 420 -9.52 1.12 5.29
N VAL A 421 -10.33 0.40 4.52
CA VAL A 421 -11.42 0.99 3.73
C VAL A 421 -12.49 1.63 4.61
N GLU A 422 -12.99 0.91 5.61
CA GLU A 422 -13.96 1.43 6.57
C GLU A 422 -13.45 2.71 7.23
N HIS A 423 -12.17 2.73 7.62
CA HIS A 423 -11.54 3.89 8.22
C HIS A 423 -11.57 5.11 7.28
N LEU A 424 -11.15 4.96 6.03
CA LEU A 424 -11.06 6.09 5.10
C LEU A 424 -12.43 6.62 4.68
N ILE A 425 -13.41 5.75 4.45
CA ILE A 425 -14.80 6.17 4.16
C ILE A 425 -15.32 7.06 5.30
N ARG A 426 -15.09 6.66 6.55
CA ARG A 426 -15.64 7.36 7.72
C ARG A 426 -14.87 8.60 8.11
N SER A 427 -13.57 8.65 7.83
CA SER A 427 -12.69 9.67 8.38
C SER A 427 -12.21 10.73 7.39
N ILE A 428 -12.30 10.47 6.09
CA ILE A 428 -11.93 11.42 5.02
C ILE A 428 -12.94 11.44 3.88
N ASP A 429 -14.15 10.89 4.10
CA ASP A 429 -15.20 10.79 3.09
C ASP A 429 -14.66 10.18 1.78
N ALA A 430 -13.95 9.05 1.87
CA ALA A 430 -13.59 8.27 0.69
C ALA A 430 -14.83 7.57 0.09
N GLU A 431 -14.82 7.30 -1.21
CA GLU A 431 -15.84 6.47 -1.88
C GLU A 431 -15.25 5.10 -2.22
N ILE A 432 -16.07 4.05 -2.22
CA ILE A 432 -15.67 2.71 -2.67
C ILE A 432 -16.39 2.35 -3.97
N THR A 433 -15.71 1.69 -4.88
CA THR A 433 -16.27 1.22 -6.15
C THR A 433 -15.74 -0.15 -6.53
N ALA A 434 -16.21 -0.69 -7.65
CA ALA A 434 -15.76 -1.94 -8.26
C ALA A 434 -15.56 -1.76 -9.76
N PRO A 435 -14.77 -2.62 -10.43
CA PRO A 435 -14.56 -2.57 -11.87
C PRO A 435 -15.84 -2.47 -12.71
N SER A 436 -16.90 -3.19 -12.32
CA SER A 436 -18.20 -3.19 -13.01
C SER A 436 -18.93 -1.84 -12.95
N LEU A 437 -18.53 -0.94 -12.04
CA LEU A 437 -19.15 0.36 -11.79
C LEU A 437 -18.32 1.55 -12.28
N PHE A 438 -17.13 1.32 -12.88
CA PHE A 438 -16.27 2.43 -13.30
C PHE A 438 -16.92 3.38 -14.30
N LEU A 439 -17.62 2.87 -15.32
CA LEU A 439 -18.27 3.73 -16.30
C LEU A 439 -19.32 4.62 -15.64
N GLU A 440 -20.17 4.04 -14.79
CA GLU A 440 -21.16 4.80 -14.04
C GLU A 440 -20.49 5.88 -13.16
N LEU A 441 -19.42 5.51 -12.44
CA LEU A 441 -18.71 6.45 -11.59
C LEU A 441 -18.14 7.63 -12.38
N PHE A 442 -17.59 7.40 -13.58
CA PHE A 442 -17.08 8.48 -14.42
C PHE A 442 -18.19 9.27 -15.11
N SER A 443 -19.29 8.63 -15.49
CA SER A 443 -20.45 9.28 -16.09
C SER A 443 -21.06 10.37 -15.19
N LYS A 444 -20.99 10.17 -13.86
CA LYS A 444 -21.39 11.18 -12.86
C LYS A 444 -20.62 12.50 -12.97
N ASP A 445 -19.40 12.51 -13.50
CA ASP A 445 -18.62 13.75 -13.68
C ASP A 445 -19.08 14.58 -14.89
N PHE A 446 -20.00 14.02 -15.70
CA PHE A 446 -20.53 14.63 -16.92
C PHE A 446 -22.05 14.72 -16.92
N ASP A 447 -22.69 14.52 -15.77
CA ASP A 447 -24.15 14.49 -15.62
C ASP A 447 -24.85 13.55 -16.63
N LEU A 448 -24.19 12.43 -16.94
CA LEU A 448 -24.72 11.41 -17.84
C LEU A 448 -25.50 10.35 -17.07
N ASP A 449 -26.69 10.02 -17.56
CA ASP A 449 -27.44 8.85 -17.11
C ASP A 449 -26.62 7.58 -17.30
N SER A 450 -26.53 6.74 -16.26
CA SER A 450 -25.69 5.54 -16.18
C SER A 450 -25.75 4.68 -17.45
N PRO A 451 -24.77 4.78 -18.35
CA PRO A 451 -24.76 4.00 -19.57
C PRO A 451 -24.41 2.56 -19.22
N ALA A 452 -25.12 1.59 -19.79
CA ALA A 452 -24.69 0.21 -19.71
C ALA A 452 -23.32 0.06 -20.38
N LEU A 453 -22.29 -0.39 -19.65
CA LEU A 453 -21.08 -0.90 -20.28
C LEU A 453 -21.48 -2.03 -21.23
N PRO A 454 -20.95 -2.09 -22.47
CA PRO A 454 -20.91 -3.35 -23.19
C PRO A 454 -20.08 -4.32 -22.33
N VAL A 455 -20.78 -5.23 -21.65
CA VAL A 455 -20.16 -6.25 -20.80
C VAL A 455 -19.18 -7.01 -21.69
N PRO A 456 -17.89 -7.12 -21.32
CA PRO A 456 -17.00 -8.00 -22.04
C PRO A 456 -17.64 -9.39 -21.99
N GLU A 457 -17.90 -10.02 -23.13
CA GLU A 457 -18.19 -11.44 -23.16
C GLU A 457 -17.01 -12.17 -22.52
N ILE A 458 -17.09 -12.41 -21.22
CA ILE A 458 -16.32 -13.44 -20.58
C ILE A 458 -16.94 -14.70 -21.16
N LYS A 459 -16.34 -15.22 -22.25
CA LYS A 459 -16.63 -16.57 -22.72
C LYS A 459 -16.49 -17.47 -21.51
N LYS A 460 -17.63 -17.85 -20.92
CA LYS A 460 -17.72 -18.96 -19.98
C LYS A 460 -17.31 -20.18 -20.78
N ASN A 461 -16.01 -20.46 -20.83
CA ASN A 461 -15.56 -21.79 -21.18
C ASN A 461 -16.11 -22.70 -20.09
N LYS A 462 -17.31 -23.24 -20.33
CA LYS A 462 -17.78 -24.49 -19.74
C LYS A 462 -16.84 -25.59 -20.24
N ARG A 463 -15.58 -25.56 -19.83
CA ARG A 463 -14.82 -26.79 -19.67
C ARG A 463 -15.22 -27.28 -18.30
N SER A 464 -15.99 -28.37 -18.30
CA SER A 464 -16.06 -29.31 -17.20
C SER A 464 -14.66 -29.37 -16.56
N ILE A 465 -14.57 -28.95 -15.30
CA ILE A 465 -13.40 -29.21 -14.48
C ILE A 465 -13.36 -30.72 -14.34
N ASN A 466 -12.66 -31.35 -15.28
CA ASN A 466 -12.15 -32.69 -15.07
C ASN A 466 -11.04 -32.48 -14.06
N THR A 467 -11.34 -32.77 -12.80
CA THR A 467 -10.40 -32.82 -11.69
C THR A 467 -9.36 -33.90 -11.98
N LYS A 468 -8.40 -33.59 -12.85
CA LYS A 468 -7.06 -34.15 -12.75
C LYS A 468 -6.21 -33.07 -12.10
N CYS A 469 -6.22 -33.12 -10.78
CA CYS A 469 -5.22 -32.50 -9.93
C CYS A 469 -3.84 -32.78 -10.53
N CYS A 470 -3.17 -31.74 -11.03
CA CYS A 470 -1.71 -31.72 -10.93
C CYS A 470 -1.42 -31.57 -9.43
N SER A 471 -1.23 -32.71 -8.77
CA SER A 471 -0.56 -32.78 -7.48
C SER A 471 0.85 -32.22 -7.67
N VAL A 472 1.02 -30.93 -7.44
CA VAL A 472 2.33 -30.39 -7.11
C VAL A 472 2.61 -30.90 -5.71
N SER A 473 3.41 -31.96 -5.63
CA SER A 473 3.96 -32.42 -4.37
C SER A 473 4.71 -31.25 -3.72
N LEU A 474 4.17 -30.76 -2.60
CA LEU A 474 4.94 -29.98 -1.63
C LEU A 474 6.23 -30.75 -1.34
N PRO A 475 7.42 -30.13 -1.38
CA PRO A 475 8.59 -30.74 -0.79
C PRO A 475 8.28 -30.99 0.68
N SER A 476 8.36 -32.25 1.11
CA SER A 476 8.27 -32.65 2.51
C SER A 476 9.41 -32.01 3.28
N LEU A 477 9.19 -30.80 3.80
CA LEU A 477 10.17 -30.04 4.59
C LEU A 477 9.92 -30.12 6.10
N PHE A 478 9.03 -31.02 6.54
CA PHE A 478 8.83 -31.29 7.97
C PHE A 478 8.65 -32.79 8.21
N SER A 479 9.78 -33.50 8.25
CA SER A 479 9.93 -34.75 9.00
C SER A 479 11.12 -34.56 9.95
N LEU A 480 10.81 -34.04 11.14
CA LEU A 480 11.60 -34.17 12.36
C LEU A 480 10.62 -34.40 13.50
#